data_AF-A0A0M1M381-F1
#
_entry.id   AF-A0A0M1M381-F1
#
_cell.length_a   1.000
_cell.length_b   1.000
_cell.length_c   1.000
_cell.angle_alpha   90.00
_cell.angle_beta   90.00
_cell.angle_gamma   90.00
#
_symmetry.space_group_name_H-M   'P 1'
#
loop_
_entity.id
_entity.type
_entity.pdbx_description
1 polymer ?
#
loop_
_entity_poly.entity_id
_entity_poly.type
_entity_poly.pdbx_seq_one_letter_code
_entity_poly.pdbx_strand_id
1 'polypeptide(L)'
;MNLRFSFEELSKKPVFVLLTIIQLIISFLLIYICISNMNYVKSRIEKVNNIFQNKEYYVMDASRSIDLEQIDLINLQKYKSFIENKNGINIYSVNEDSIFIEMNSIEPNCIANEQTIQINNSSFRRAKSIYLNNEFAKNFKLELISGSFYGINDSAIPVVLGTNYIGKVSINDVIPYAFVDENGKYKIDYLEVTGFLKKENNICKRGSPENIINTDDYIVIIDLSKENSNKTISSNKEMVAKINLYNYLKGGYFSFDNYEDVQELEALSSEFGLNVKFESLNTVIDEFRLRIKQNIVPMQALLAAILIFTTISIITVMFNMFIENKYIYGINIMVGATVSDIMKRIFLQIFILFSFSIIIVLVLIKELFTYDIILKPCIDSCSTLTVIVLLICILISVLSILKLKKHSINSIMRRRD
;
A
#
# COMPACT_ATOMS: atom_id res chain seq x y z
N MET A 1 32.10 -17.84 28.46
CA MET A 1 33.37 -17.08 28.58
C MET A 1 33.55 -16.10 27.42
N ASN A 2 33.56 -16.55 26.15
CA ASN A 2 33.76 -15.67 24.97
C ASN A 2 32.73 -14.52 24.84
N LEU A 3 31.45 -14.75 25.13
CA LEU A 3 30.41 -13.70 25.05
C LEU A 3 30.62 -12.56 26.06
N ARG A 4 30.93 -12.91 27.32
CA ARG A 4 31.28 -11.94 28.37
C ARG A 4 32.50 -11.12 27.96
N PHE A 5 33.53 -11.80 27.46
CA PHE A 5 34.75 -11.18 26.99
C PHE A 5 34.54 -10.29 25.76
N SER A 6 33.65 -10.66 24.83
CA SER A 6 33.26 -9.80 23.70
C SER A 6 32.57 -8.53 24.18
N PHE A 7 31.64 -8.64 25.13
CA PHE A 7 30.93 -7.50 25.70
C PHE A 7 31.85 -6.55 26.49
N GLU A 8 32.73 -7.10 27.34
CA GLU A 8 33.70 -6.32 28.12
C GLU A 8 34.71 -5.56 27.22
N GLU A 9 35.02 -6.07 26.03
CA GLU A 9 35.87 -5.36 25.07
C GLU A 9 35.12 -4.23 24.37
N LEU A 10 33.85 -4.43 24.03
CA LEU A 10 33.00 -3.38 23.45
C LEU A 10 32.76 -2.27 24.47
N SER A 11 32.47 -2.60 25.73
CA SER A 11 32.18 -1.61 26.78
C SER A 11 33.37 -0.70 27.11
N LYS A 12 34.60 -1.13 26.83
CA LYS A 12 35.81 -0.30 26.98
C LYS A 12 35.95 0.78 25.91
N LYS A 13 35.17 0.73 24.83
CA LYS A 13 35.22 1.69 23.71
C LYS A 13 33.83 2.27 23.40
N PRO A 14 33.17 2.95 24.36
CA PRO A 14 31.76 3.32 24.26
C PRO A 14 31.47 4.26 23.08
N VAL A 15 32.33 5.26 22.83
CA VAL A 15 32.15 6.21 21.71
C VAL A 15 32.21 5.49 20.36
N PHE A 16 33.17 4.59 20.19
CA PHE A 16 33.32 3.80 18.97
C PHE A 16 32.11 2.89 18.73
N VAL A 17 31.66 2.19 19.78
CA VAL A 17 30.48 1.32 19.74
C VAL A 17 29.23 2.13 19.37
N LEU A 18 29.05 3.29 19.99
CA LEU A 18 27.93 4.19 19.72
C LEU A 18 27.91 4.64 18.25
N LEU A 19 29.05 5.13 17.73
CA LEU A 19 29.15 5.58 16.33
C LEU A 19 28.87 4.43 15.34
N THR A 20 29.38 3.22 15.64
CA THR A 20 29.12 2.03 14.81
C THR A 20 27.64 1.66 14.82
N ILE A 21 26.99 1.70 15.99
CA ILE A 21 25.55 1.42 16.12
C ILE A 21 24.72 2.44 15.33
N ILE A 22 25.02 3.75 15.44
CA ILE A 22 24.33 4.81 14.70
C ILE A 22 24.47 4.59 13.19
N GLN A 23 25.68 4.30 12.73
CA GLN A 23 25.93 4.03 11.32
C GLN A 23 25.12 2.82 10.81
N LEU A 24 25.09 1.73 11.57
CA LEU A 24 24.30 0.54 11.25
C LEU A 24 22.81 0.83 11.22
N ILE A 25 22.30 1.63 12.17
CA ILE A 25 20.89 2.04 12.21
C ILE A 25 20.51 2.80 10.94
N ILE A 26 21.27 3.83 10.59
CA ILE A 26 21.01 4.64 9.38
C ILE A 26 21.01 3.75 8.13
N SER A 27 21.99 2.85 8.06
CA SER A 27 22.15 1.92 6.94
C SER A 27 20.99 0.97 6.79
N PHE A 28 20.57 0.33 7.88
CA PHE A 28 19.46 -0.62 7.88
C PHE A 28 18.12 0.06 7.63
N LEU A 29 17.93 1.31 8.11
CA LEU A 29 16.76 2.11 7.76
C LEU A 29 16.70 2.41 6.26
N LEU A 30 17.80 2.83 5.65
CA LEU A 30 17.82 3.08 4.20
C LEU A 30 17.58 1.79 3.40
N ILE A 31 18.19 0.67 3.81
CA ILE A 31 17.95 -0.65 3.20
C ILE A 31 16.47 -1.01 3.32
N TYR A 32 15.85 -0.82 4.49
CA TYR A 32 14.43 -1.07 4.70
C TYR A 32 13.55 -0.23 3.78
N ILE A 33 13.82 1.08 3.67
CA ILE A 33 13.05 1.99 2.80
C ILE A 33 13.13 1.52 1.34
N CYS A 34 14.31 1.11 0.86
CA CYS A 34 14.46 0.56 -0.49
C CYS A 34 13.65 -0.73 -0.67
N ILE A 35 13.75 -1.68 0.26
CA ILE A 35 13.01 -2.96 0.20
C ILE A 35 11.51 -2.72 0.25
N SER A 36 11.02 -1.87 1.16
CA SER A 36 9.60 -1.58 1.33
C SER A 36 9.01 -0.97 0.07
N ASN A 37 9.70 -0.01 -0.55
CA ASN A 37 9.25 0.58 -1.81
C ASN A 37 9.21 -0.47 -2.95
N MET A 38 10.23 -1.31 -3.09
CA MET A 38 10.22 -2.37 -4.10
C MET A 38 9.08 -3.37 -3.91
N ASN A 39 8.84 -3.80 -2.66
CA ASN A 39 7.76 -4.71 -2.31
C ASN A 39 6.39 -4.08 -2.51
N TYR A 40 6.21 -2.81 -2.13
CA TYR A 40 4.97 -2.05 -2.37
C TYR A 40 4.62 -2.04 -3.85
N VAL A 41 5.60 -1.72 -4.69
CA VAL A 41 5.40 -1.65 -6.14
C VAL A 41 5.09 -3.02 -6.74
N LYS A 42 5.84 -4.06 -6.36
CA LYS A 42 5.58 -5.44 -6.81
C LYS A 42 4.16 -5.87 -6.43
N SER A 43 3.74 -5.61 -5.19
CA SER A 43 2.41 -5.94 -4.68
C SER A 43 1.31 -5.21 -5.46
N ARG A 44 1.49 -3.93 -5.81
CA ARG A 44 0.52 -3.19 -6.64
C ARG A 44 0.35 -3.82 -8.02
N ILE A 45 1.45 -4.14 -8.71
CA ILE A 45 1.38 -4.78 -10.04
C ILE A 45 0.68 -6.13 -9.94
N GLU A 46 1.00 -6.94 -8.94
CA GLU A 46 0.38 -8.24 -8.72
C GLU A 46 -1.13 -8.12 -8.45
N LYS A 47 -1.54 -7.15 -7.62
CA LYS A 47 -2.95 -6.86 -7.36
C LYS A 47 -3.71 -6.46 -8.63
N VAL A 48 -3.14 -5.61 -9.48
CA VAL A 48 -3.75 -5.25 -10.76
C VAL A 48 -3.92 -6.48 -11.64
N ASN A 49 -2.87 -7.27 -11.83
CA ASN A 49 -2.93 -8.48 -12.64
C ASN A 49 -4.02 -9.45 -12.11
N ASN A 50 -4.16 -9.56 -10.79
CA ASN A 50 -5.18 -10.41 -10.16
C ASN A 50 -6.60 -9.87 -10.33
N ILE A 51 -6.79 -8.55 -10.28
CA ILE A 51 -8.11 -7.90 -10.47
C ILE A 51 -8.59 -8.11 -11.91
N PHE A 52 -7.72 -7.91 -12.91
CA PHE A 52 -8.12 -7.90 -14.32
C PHE A 52 -7.90 -9.23 -15.06
N GLN A 53 -7.21 -10.21 -14.45
CA GLN A 53 -7.07 -11.59 -14.94
C GLN A 53 -6.66 -11.72 -16.43
N ASN A 54 -5.83 -10.80 -16.92
CA ASN A 54 -5.39 -10.72 -18.33
C ASN A 54 -6.53 -10.55 -19.36
N LYS A 55 -7.72 -10.12 -18.95
CA LYS A 55 -8.76 -9.69 -19.90
C LYS A 55 -8.45 -8.28 -20.39
N GLU A 56 -8.87 -8.02 -21.62
CA GLU A 56 -8.76 -6.67 -22.19
C GLU A 56 -9.91 -5.80 -21.67
N TYR A 57 -9.53 -4.72 -21.01
CA TYR A 57 -10.43 -3.68 -20.56
C TYR A 57 -9.93 -2.34 -21.10
N TYR A 58 -10.82 -1.36 -21.11
CA TYR A 58 -10.52 -0.01 -21.53
C TYR A 58 -10.89 0.97 -20.43
N VAL A 59 -10.16 2.08 -20.39
CA VAL A 59 -10.42 3.19 -19.48
C VAL A 59 -10.76 4.42 -20.32
N MET A 60 -11.74 5.17 -19.87
CA MET A 60 -12.11 6.45 -20.48
C MET A 60 -11.03 7.51 -20.14
N ASP A 61 -10.24 7.89 -21.13
CA ASP A 61 -9.42 9.10 -21.09
C ASP A 61 -10.26 10.31 -21.47
N ALA A 62 -10.39 11.22 -20.51
CA ALA A 62 -11.10 12.47 -20.66
C ALA A 62 -10.15 13.68 -20.63
N SER A 63 -8.85 13.49 -20.91
CA SER A 63 -7.86 14.57 -20.99
C SER A 63 -8.23 15.65 -22.01
N ARG A 64 -9.03 15.29 -23.02
CA ARG A 64 -9.52 16.17 -24.09
C ARG A 64 -10.97 16.60 -23.92
N SER A 65 -11.62 16.22 -22.82
CA SER A 65 -13.02 16.58 -22.58
C SER A 65 -13.14 18.07 -22.31
N ILE A 66 -14.20 18.68 -22.84
CA ILE A 66 -14.56 20.07 -22.52
C ILE A 66 -15.03 20.13 -21.07
N ASP A 67 -14.94 21.30 -20.44
CA ASP A 67 -15.44 21.53 -19.08
C ASP A 67 -16.87 21.02 -18.92
N LEU A 68 -17.13 20.32 -17.81
CA LEU A 68 -18.43 19.73 -17.46
C LEU A 68 -19.57 20.76 -17.48
N GLU A 69 -19.28 22.03 -17.21
CA GLU A 69 -20.24 23.13 -17.28
C GLU A 69 -20.81 23.33 -18.69
N GLN A 70 -20.03 23.01 -19.73
CA GLN A 70 -20.40 23.18 -21.14
C GLN A 70 -21.09 21.95 -21.73
N ILE A 71 -21.09 20.82 -21.02
CA ILE A 71 -21.70 19.57 -21.47
C ILE A 71 -23.16 19.54 -21.01
N ASP A 72 -24.11 19.28 -21.91
CA ASP A 72 -25.53 19.13 -21.57
C ASP A 72 -25.76 17.84 -20.74
N LEU A 73 -26.51 17.95 -19.64
CA LEU A 73 -26.88 16.80 -18.80
C LEU A 73 -27.65 15.75 -19.61
N ILE A 74 -28.52 16.17 -20.53
CA ILE A 74 -29.31 15.27 -21.38
C ILE A 74 -28.38 14.43 -22.27
N ASN A 75 -27.32 15.03 -22.80
CA ASN A 75 -26.34 14.33 -23.63
C ASN A 75 -25.53 13.31 -22.81
N LEU A 76 -25.13 13.66 -21.58
CA LEU A 76 -24.51 12.72 -20.65
C LEU A 76 -25.43 11.53 -20.31
N GLN A 77 -26.71 11.80 -20.09
CA GLN A 77 -27.71 10.76 -19.82
C GLN A 77 -27.93 9.84 -21.03
N LYS A 78 -28.00 10.41 -22.25
CA LYS A 78 -28.07 9.64 -23.50
C LYS A 78 -26.83 8.78 -23.69
N TYR A 79 -25.64 9.32 -23.43
CA TYR A 79 -24.38 8.59 -23.53
C TYR A 79 -24.34 7.39 -22.57
N LYS A 80 -24.69 7.60 -21.30
CA LYS A 80 -24.83 6.50 -20.32
C LYS A 80 -25.86 5.46 -20.76
N SER A 81 -27.02 5.92 -21.24
CA SER A 81 -28.11 5.03 -21.66
C SER A 81 -27.71 4.19 -22.88
N PHE A 82 -26.93 4.75 -23.80
CA PHE A 82 -26.40 4.00 -24.94
C PHE A 82 -25.47 2.89 -24.47
N ILE A 83 -24.53 3.18 -23.56
CA ILE A 83 -23.61 2.19 -22.98
C ILE A 83 -24.37 1.07 -22.27
N GLU A 84 -25.38 1.40 -21.45
CA GLU A 84 -26.10 0.42 -20.63
C GLU A 84 -27.07 -0.46 -21.43
N ASN A 85 -27.51 -0.02 -22.60
CA ASN A 85 -28.49 -0.75 -23.42
C ASN A 85 -27.88 -1.45 -24.64
N LYS A 86 -26.65 -1.10 -25.03
CA LYS A 86 -25.99 -1.72 -26.19
C LYS A 86 -25.35 -3.04 -25.80
N ASN A 87 -25.78 -4.11 -26.48
CA ASN A 87 -25.14 -5.42 -26.35
C ASN A 87 -23.67 -5.32 -26.79
N GLY A 88 -22.80 -6.01 -26.05
CA GLY A 88 -21.35 -6.04 -26.33
C GLY A 88 -20.55 -4.93 -25.65
N ILE A 89 -21.20 -4.05 -24.88
CA ILE A 89 -20.53 -3.05 -24.04
C ILE A 89 -20.92 -3.29 -22.59
N ASN A 90 -19.93 -3.53 -21.72
CA ASN A 90 -20.16 -3.56 -20.28
C ASN A 90 -19.29 -2.51 -19.59
N ILE A 91 -19.90 -1.75 -18.69
CA ILE A 91 -19.22 -0.83 -17.79
C ILE A 91 -19.17 -1.42 -16.38
N TYR A 92 -17.99 -1.36 -15.76
CA TYR A 92 -17.75 -1.78 -14.39
C TYR A 92 -17.35 -0.55 -13.57
N SER A 93 -18.35 0.16 -13.06
CA SER A 93 -18.13 1.46 -12.40
C SER A 93 -17.70 1.29 -10.94
N VAL A 94 -16.65 2.03 -10.57
CA VAL A 94 -16.15 2.13 -9.20
C VAL A 94 -16.04 3.60 -8.83
N ASN A 95 -16.82 4.03 -7.84
CA ASN A 95 -16.73 5.38 -7.30
C ASN A 95 -16.44 5.33 -5.81
N GLU A 96 -15.30 5.88 -5.43
CA GLU A 96 -14.92 6.04 -4.02
C GLU A 96 -15.44 7.38 -3.52
N ASP A 97 -16.16 7.34 -2.42
CA ASP A 97 -16.74 8.51 -1.77
C ASP A 97 -16.69 8.32 -0.24
N SER A 98 -17.44 9.15 0.47
CA SER A 98 -17.67 9.01 1.90
C SER A 98 -19.13 9.31 2.22
N ILE A 99 -19.69 8.53 3.14
CA ILE A 99 -21.07 8.69 3.63
C ILE A 99 -21.05 9.12 5.09
N PHE A 100 -22.02 9.92 5.50
CA PHE A 100 -22.18 10.28 6.90
C PHE A 100 -22.92 9.17 7.63
N ILE A 101 -22.26 8.52 8.58
CA ILE A 101 -22.85 7.48 9.44
C ILE A 101 -22.97 7.98 10.87
N GLU A 102 -23.98 7.51 11.60
CA GLU A 102 -24.14 7.86 13.00
C GLU A 102 -22.94 7.35 13.84
N MET A 103 -22.40 8.23 14.69
CA MET A 103 -21.14 7.98 15.41
C MET A 103 -21.22 6.81 16.41
N ASN A 104 -22.41 6.53 16.93
CA ASN A 104 -22.62 5.45 17.89
C ASN A 104 -22.74 4.07 17.22
N SER A 105 -22.87 4.04 15.89
CA SER A 105 -23.21 2.83 15.14
C SER A 105 -21.97 2.09 14.63
N ILE A 106 -20.83 2.79 14.43
CA ILE A 106 -19.57 2.21 13.92
C ILE A 106 -18.35 2.86 14.60
N GLU A 107 -17.39 2.05 15.06
CA GLU A 107 -16.14 2.51 15.70
C GLU A 107 -15.15 3.29 14.80
N PRO A 108 -14.20 4.08 15.36
CA PRO A 108 -13.43 5.13 14.68
C PRO A 108 -12.50 4.74 13.51
N ASN A 109 -12.09 3.48 13.38
CA ASN A 109 -11.04 3.14 12.39
C ASN A 109 -11.53 3.24 10.93
N CYS A 110 -12.84 3.39 10.72
CA CYS A 110 -13.47 3.48 9.41
C CYS A 110 -13.71 4.93 8.94
N ILE A 111 -13.13 5.92 9.62
CA ILE A 111 -13.32 7.35 9.36
C ILE A 111 -12.61 7.76 8.06
N ALA A 112 -13.34 8.46 7.18
CA ALA A 112 -12.76 9.11 6.00
C ALA A 112 -12.11 10.46 6.34
N ASN A 113 -12.76 11.25 7.20
CA ASN A 113 -12.20 12.48 7.79
C ASN A 113 -12.92 12.86 9.10
N GLU A 114 -12.36 13.80 9.86
CA GLU A 114 -12.91 14.23 11.15
C GLU A 114 -14.13 15.16 11.05
N GLN A 115 -14.69 15.37 9.85
CA GLN A 115 -15.87 16.21 9.71
C GLN A 115 -17.08 15.53 10.34
N THR A 116 -17.75 16.26 11.22
CA THR A 116 -18.98 15.82 11.88
C THR A 116 -20.12 16.77 11.55
N ILE A 117 -21.33 16.22 11.49
CA ILE A 117 -22.56 16.99 11.37
C ILE A 117 -23.53 16.57 12.46
N GLN A 118 -24.34 17.53 12.90
CA GLN A 118 -25.42 17.30 13.85
C GLN A 118 -26.74 17.36 13.10
N ILE A 119 -27.52 16.29 13.20
CA ILE A 119 -28.87 16.25 12.65
C ILE A 119 -29.79 15.79 13.79
N ASN A 120 -30.73 16.66 14.16
CA ASN A 120 -31.52 16.51 15.38
C ASN A 120 -30.60 16.43 16.63
N ASN A 121 -30.54 15.29 17.31
CA ASN A 121 -29.69 15.02 18.47
C ASN A 121 -28.63 13.93 18.21
N SER A 122 -28.48 13.49 16.96
CA SER A 122 -27.52 12.47 16.57
C SER A 122 -26.33 13.10 15.85
N SER A 123 -25.13 12.67 16.27
CA SER A 123 -23.87 13.05 15.64
C SER A 123 -23.57 12.08 14.50
N PHE A 124 -23.29 12.60 13.31
CA PHE A 124 -22.85 11.82 12.17
C PHE A 124 -21.43 12.20 11.77
N ARG A 125 -20.68 11.24 11.23
CA ARG A 125 -19.29 11.43 10.76
C ARG A 125 -19.07 10.73 9.42
N ARG A 126 -18.11 11.20 8.63
CA ARG A 126 -17.81 10.58 7.33
C ARG A 126 -17.08 9.24 7.51
N ALA A 127 -17.66 8.18 6.98
CA ALA A 127 -17.01 6.88 6.79
C ALA A 127 -16.63 6.68 5.32
N LYS A 128 -15.61 5.85 5.11
CA LYS A 128 -15.16 5.47 3.77
C LYS A 128 -16.22 4.60 3.09
N SER A 129 -16.61 4.95 1.88
CA SER A 129 -17.58 4.18 1.10
C SER A 129 -17.14 4.01 -0.33
N ILE A 130 -17.52 2.90 -0.93
CA ILE A 130 -17.37 2.66 -2.36
C ILE A 130 -18.73 2.30 -2.93
N TYR A 131 -19.07 2.95 -4.04
CA TYR A 131 -20.19 2.60 -4.89
C TYR A 131 -19.71 1.74 -6.06
N LEU A 132 -20.33 0.58 -6.21
CA LEU A 132 -20.09 -0.35 -7.30
C LEU A 132 -21.38 -0.53 -8.08
N ASN A 133 -21.31 -0.62 -9.41
CA ASN A 133 -22.50 -1.02 -10.16
C ASN A 133 -22.70 -2.54 -10.13
N ASN A 134 -23.91 -2.98 -10.49
CA ASN A 134 -24.28 -4.40 -10.52
C ASN A 134 -23.34 -5.25 -11.38
N GLU A 135 -22.91 -4.74 -12.53
CA GLU A 135 -22.01 -5.48 -13.41
C GLU A 135 -20.63 -5.69 -12.79
N PHE A 136 -20.12 -4.73 -12.01
CA PHE A 136 -18.90 -4.92 -11.23
C PHE A 136 -19.06 -6.06 -10.22
N ALA A 137 -20.11 -6.01 -9.40
CA ALA A 137 -20.33 -7.00 -8.34
C ALA A 137 -20.51 -8.44 -8.86
N LYS A 138 -21.10 -8.61 -10.05
CA LYS A 138 -21.28 -9.93 -10.68
C LYS A 138 -20.00 -10.51 -11.28
N ASN A 139 -19.20 -9.67 -11.94
CA ASN A 139 -18.12 -10.12 -12.79
C ASN A 139 -16.73 -10.04 -12.13
N PHE A 140 -16.56 -9.15 -11.15
CA PHE A 140 -15.34 -9.08 -10.36
C PHE A 140 -15.48 -9.91 -9.09
N LYS A 141 -14.45 -10.72 -8.78
CA LYS A 141 -14.44 -11.66 -7.65
C LYS A 141 -14.24 -10.94 -6.32
N LEU A 142 -15.26 -10.23 -5.85
CA LEU A 142 -15.31 -9.80 -4.45
C LEU A 142 -15.75 -10.99 -3.59
N GLU A 143 -14.81 -11.55 -2.82
CA GLU A 143 -15.09 -12.70 -1.97
C GLU A 143 -15.79 -12.24 -0.68
N LEU A 144 -16.91 -12.87 -0.34
CA LEU A 144 -17.60 -12.68 0.93
C LEU A 144 -17.11 -13.72 1.95
N ILE A 145 -16.92 -13.30 3.20
CA ILE A 145 -16.79 -14.24 4.34
C ILE A 145 -18.16 -14.80 4.69
N SER A 146 -19.19 -13.95 4.65
CA SER A 146 -20.55 -14.29 5.07
C SER A 146 -21.56 -13.31 4.47
N GLY A 147 -22.80 -13.77 4.25
CA GLY A 147 -23.91 -12.95 3.78
C GLY A 147 -24.03 -12.87 2.25
N SER A 148 -24.67 -11.81 1.76
CA SER A 148 -24.94 -11.57 0.33
C SER A 148 -24.74 -10.12 -0.06
N PHE A 149 -24.54 -9.88 -1.36
CA PHE A 149 -24.53 -8.54 -1.96
C PHE A 149 -25.93 -7.92 -2.12
N TYR A 150 -26.97 -8.73 -1.91
CA TYR A 150 -28.36 -8.34 -2.08
C TYR A 150 -29.05 -8.30 -0.72
N GLY A 151 -29.89 -7.26 -0.53
CA GLY A 151 -30.73 -7.09 0.65
C GLY A 151 -32.00 -7.92 0.60
N ILE A 152 -32.62 -8.06 1.76
CA ILE A 152 -33.92 -8.70 1.94
C ILE A 152 -34.98 -7.62 2.23
N ASN A 153 -34.56 -6.44 2.72
CA ASN A 153 -35.44 -5.34 3.09
C ASN A 153 -35.48 -4.25 2.02
N ASP A 154 -36.67 -4.01 1.45
CA ASP A 154 -36.88 -2.94 0.46
C ASP A 154 -36.77 -1.51 1.06
N SER A 155 -36.76 -1.38 2.39
CA SER A 155 -36.77 -0.08 3.10
C SER A 155 -35.37 0.42 3.50
N ALA A 156 -34.31 -0.32 3.21
CA ALA A 156 -32.94 0.03 3.54
C ALA A 156 -31.99 -0.33 2.40
N ILE A 157 -30.92 0.44 2.23
CA ILE A 157 -29.94 0.18 1.18
C ILE A 157 -29.03 -0.96 1.62
N PRO A 158 -28.96 -2.07 0.88
CA PRO A 158 -28.10 -3.18 1.25
C PRO A 158 -26.62 -2.81 1.08
N VAL A 159 -25.83 -3.10 2.11
CA VAL A 159 -24.39 -2.84 2.12
C VAL A 159 -23.61 -4.06 2.58
N VAL A 160 -22.46 -4.25 1.94
CA VAL A 160 -21.46 -5.20 2.40
C VAL A 160 -20.32 -4.44 3.04
N LEU A 161 -19.90 -4.89 4.21
CA LEU A 161 -18.87 -4.21 4.99
C LEU A 161 -17.51 -4.90 4.86
N GLY A 162 -16.44 -4.13 4.93
CA GLY A 162 -15.08 -4.65 5.03
C GLY A 162 -14.85 -5.49 6.29
N THR A 163 -13.77 -6.26 6.33
CA THR A 163 -13.48 -7.15 7.47
C THR A 163 -13.32 -6.44 8.80
N ASN A 164 -12.91 -5.16 8.81
CA ASN A 164 -12.63 -4.45 10.06
C ASN A 164 -13.91 -4.03 10.80
N TYR A 165 -15.08 -4.29 10.20
CA TYR A 165 -16.40 -4.14 10.83
C TYR A 165 -16.85 -5.41 11.58
N ILE A 166 -16.21 -6.56 11.35
CA ILE A 166 -16.57 -7.82 12.00
C ILE A 166 -16.38 -7.69 13.52
N GLY A 167 -17.38 -8.13 14.28
CA GLY A 167 -17.40 -8.04 15.74
C GLY A 167 -17.89 -6.69 16.29
N LYS A 168 -18.16 -5.71 15.41
CA LYS A 168 -18.71 -4.40 15.77
C LYS A 168 -20.16 -4.23 15.34
N VAL A 169 -20.50 -4.86 14.22
CA VAL A 169 -21.84 -4.94 13.64
C VAL A 169 -22.09 -6.38 13.19
N SER A 170 -23.36 -6.74 13.09
CA SER A 170 -23.85 -8.06 12.67
C SER A 170 -24.61 -7.96 11.34
N ILE A 171 -24.77 -9.10 10.67
CA ILE A 171 -25.65 -9.18 9.49
C ILE A 171 -27.09 -8.87 9.94
N ASN A 172 -27.83 -8.13 9.11
CA ASN A 172 -29.15 -7.55 9.33
C ASN A 172 -29.18 -6.36 10.31
N ASP A 173 -28.03 -5.88 10.79
CA ASP A 173 -27.99 -4.61 11.50
C ASP A 173 -28.36 -3.47 10.56
N VAL A 174 -29.01 -2.45 11.12
CA VAL A 174 -29.44 -1.26 10.39
C VAL A 174 -28.63 -0.06 10.88
N ILE A 175 -27.95 0.60 9.94
CA ILE A 175 -27.04 1.72 10.23
C ILE A 175 -27.66 3.00 9.70
N PRO A 176 -28.01 3.97 10.57
CA PRO A 176 -28.47 5.27 10.14
C PRO A 176 -27.36 6.02 9.42
N TYR A 177 -27.68 6.54 8.23
CA TYR A 177 -26.79 7.40 7.47
C TYR A 177 -27.50 8.69 7.07
N ALA A 178 -26.72 9.76 6.97
CA ALA A 178 -27.20 11.07 6.59
C ALA A 178 -26.82 11.39 5.14
N PHE A 179 -27.78 11.94 4.41
CA PHE A 179 -27.59 12.42 3.05
C PHE A 179 -28.26 13.79 2.88
N VAL A 180 -27.85 14.51 1.85
CA VAL A 180 -28.46 15.80 1.50
C VAL A 180 -29.58 15.54 0.50
N ASP A 181 -30.78 15.97 0.84
CA ASP A 181 -31.95 15.85 -0.03
C ASP A 181 -31.93 16.86 -1.18
N GLU A 182 -32.91 16.74 -2.05
CA GLU A 182 -33.11 17.62 -3.19
C GLU A 182 -33.23 19.13 -2.85
N ASN A 183 -33.53 19.49 -1.61
CA ASN A 183 -33.65 20.88 -1.17
C ASN A 183 -32.41 21.35 -0.41
N GLY A 184 -31.31 20.58 -0.44
CA GLY A 184 -30.09 20.89 0.31
C GLY A 184 -30.22 20.63 1.82
N LYS A 185 -31.28 19.94 2.26
CA LYS A 185 -31.50 19.64 3.68
C LYS A 185 -30.99 18.24 4.00
N TYR A 186 -30.32 18.11 5.14
CA TYR A 186 -29.94 16.79 5.63
C TYR A 186 -31.17 15.95 5.98
N LYS A 187 -31.18 14.72 5.49
CA LYS A 187 -32.13 13.66 5.82
C LYS A 187 -31.38 12.42 6.30
N ILE A 188 -32.10 11.57 7.02
CA ILE A 188 -31.59 10.30 7.53
C ILE A 188 -32.30 9.19 6.76
N ASP A 189 -31.52 8.21 6.31
CA ASP A 189 -31.99 6.96 5.75
C ASP A 189 -31.12 5.82 6.32
N TYR A 190 -31.36 4.59 5.91
CA TYR A 190 -30.84 3.41 6.58
C TYR A 190 -30.09 2.48 5.63
N LEU A 191 -28.96 1.98 6.11
CA LEU A 191 -28.19 0.93 5.45
C LEU A 191 -28.46 -0.39 6.15
N GLU A 192 -28.74 -1.45 5.41
CA GLU A 192 -28.86 -2.82 5.93
C GLU A 192 -27.53 -3.56 5.70
N VAL A 193 -26.92 -4.09 6.76
CA VAL A 193 -25.70 -4.90 6.66
C VAL A 193 -26.06 -6.29 6.12
N THR A 194 -25.78 -6.55 4.85
CA THR A 194 -26.15 -7.82 4.20
C THR A 194 -25.02 -8.84 4.18
N GLY A 195 -23.78 -8.41 4.43
CA GLY A 195 -22.64 -9.31 4.46
C GLY A 195 -21.31 -8.64 4.81
N PHE A 196 -20.27 -9.47 4.86
CA PHE A 196 -18.90 -9.06 5.11
C PHE A 196 -17.97 -9.55 4.01
N LEU A 197 -17.16 -8.64 3.48
CA LEU A 197 -16.08 -8.97 2.55
C LEU A 197 -14.98 -9.74 3.27
N LYS A 198 -14.29 -10.58 2.50
CA LYS A 198 -13.03 -11.22 2.91
C LYS A 198 -11.89 -10.20 2.96
N LYS A 199 -10.94 -10.50 3.85
CA LYS A 199 -9.77 -9.64 4.07
C LYS A 199 -8.97 -9.53 2.78
N GLU A 200 -8.42 -8.34 2.55
CA GLU A 200 -7.57 -8.02 1.42
C GLU A 200 -8.28 -8.11 0.06
N ASN A 201 -9.60 -7.96 0.02
CA ASN A 201 -10.29 -7.65 -1.22
C ASN A 201 -9.80 -6.29 -1.73
N ASN A 202 -9.26 -6.28 -2.95
CA ASN A 202 -8.75 -5.08 -3.60
C ASN A 202 -9.61 -4.77 -4.82
N ILE A 203 -9.93 -3.49 -5.01
CA ILE A 203 -10.53 -2.97 -6.23
C ILE A 203 -9.60 -1.96 -6.86
N CYS A 204 -9.69 -1.80 -8.17
CA CYS A 204 -9.04 -0.72 -8.87
C CYS A 204 -10.06 0.42 -8.99
N LYS A 205 -9.63 1.69 -8.97
CA LYS A 205 -10.44 2.87 -9.34
C LYS A 205 -9.85 3.50 -10.61
N ARG A 206 -10.69 3.82 -11.61
CA ARG A 206 -10.25 4.35 -12.93
C ARG A 206 -9.21 3.49 -13.66
N GLY A 207 -9.05 2.23 -13.28
CA GLY A 207 -8.24 1.27 -14.02
C GLY A 207 -6.76 1.55 -13.82
N SER A 208 -6.43 2.49 -12.94
CA SER A 208 -5.07 2.87 -12.69
C SER A 208 -4.48 1.98 -11.61
N PRO A 209 -3.34 1.33 -11.86
CA PRO A 209 -2.56 0.66 -10.84
C PRO A 209 -2.19 1.54 -9.62
N GLU A 210 -2.18 2.86 -9.80
CA GLU A 210 -1.94 3.84 -8.74
C GLU A 210 -3.11 3.92 -7.75
N ASN A 211 -4.33 3.58 -8.19
CA ASN A 211 -5.58 3.77 -7.47
C ASN A 211 -6.21 2.44 -7.02
N ILE A 212 -5.39 1.50 -6.55
CA ILE A 212 -5.91 0.27 -5.95
C ILE A 212 -6.36 0.56 -4.51
N ILE A 213 -7.61 0.23 -4.20
CA ILE A 213 -8.23 0.42 -2.89
C ILE A 213 -8.40 -0.94 -2.22
N ASN A 214 -7.91 -1.07 -0.98
CA ASN A 214 -8.23 -2.20 -0.11
C ASN A 214 -9.55 -1.89 0.59
N THR A 215 -10.47 -2.85 0.56
CA THR A 215 -11.87 -2.67 1.02
C THR A 215 -12.11 -3.03 2.50
N ASP A 216 -11.06 -3.39 3.26
CA ASP A 216 -11.18 -3.86 4.65
C ASP A 216 -11.83 -2.82 5.59
N ASP A 217 -11.66 -1.53 5.30
CA ASP A 217 -12.21 -0.38 6.05
C ASP A 217 -13.37 0.33 5.34
N TYR A 218 -13.92 -0.24 4.27
CA TYR A 218 -14.93 0.42 3.44
C TYR A 218 -16.33 -0.17 3.63
N ILE A 219 -17.33 0.72 3.53
CA ILE A 219 -18.73 0.36 3.31
C ILE A 219 -18.92 0.23 1.80
N VAL A 220 -19.20 -0.98 1.31
CA VAL A 220 -19.42 -1.23 -0.11
C VAL A 220 -20.92 -1.22 -0.39
N ILE A 221 -21.34 -0.22 -1.15
CA ILE A 221 -22.71 -0.02 -1.60
C ILE A 221 -22.76 -0.48 -3.06
N ILE A 222 -23.61 -1.46 -3.35
CA ILE A 222 -23.91 -1.79 -4.73
C ILE A 222 -25.06 -0.90 -5.15
N ASP A 223 -24.82 -0.03 -6.13
CA ASP A 223 -25.87 0.75 -6.76
C ASP A 223 -26.76 -0.23 -7.54
N LEU A 224 -27.75 -0.76 -6.82
CA LEU A 224 -28.80 -1.62 -7.36
C LEU A 224 -29.79 -0.81 -8.20
N SER A 225 -29.68 0.52 -8.21
CA SER A 225 -30.71 1.39 -8.73
C SER A 225 -30.41 1.82 -10.17
N LYS A 226 -31.34 1.42 -11.04
CA LYS A 226 -31.74 2.20 -12.21
C LYS A 226 -32.36 3.56 -11.83
N GLU A 227 -32.37 3.97 -10.55
CA GLU A 227 -33.25 5.03 -10.00
C GLU A 227 -32.61 6.39 -9.76
N ASN A 228 -31.35 6.61 -10.15
CA ASN A 228 -30.86 7.99 -10.33
C ASN A 228 -31.29 8.60 -11.68
N SER A 229 -32.18 7.93 -12.44
CA SER A 229 -32.47 8.29 -13.83
C SER A 229 -33.55 9.36 -14.05
N ASN A 230 -34.47 9.65 -13.12
CA ASN A 230 -35.67 10.44 -13.50
C ASN A 230 -36.30 11.33 -12.40
N LYS A 231 -35.52 12.13 -11.68
CA LYS A 231 -36.12 13.26 -10.92
C LYS A 231 -35.65 14.59 -11.48
N THR A 232 -36.61 15.46 -11.74
CA THR A 232 -36.44 16.77 -12.36
C THR A 232 -35.55 17.65 -11.50
N ILE A 233 -34.41 18.05 -12.05
CA ILE A 233 -33.28 18.62 -11.31
C ILE A 233 -33.16 20.12 -11.69
N SER A 234 -33.30 21.01 -10.69
CA SER A 234 -33.09 22.46 -10.79
C SER A 234 -31.62 22.82 -11.10
N SER A 235 -31.31 24.08 -11.45
CA SER A 235 -29.99 24.48 -11.98
C SER A 235 -28.76 24.18 -11.09
N ASN A 236 -28.83 24.35 -9.77
CA ASN A 236 -27.75 23.92 -8.84
C ASN A 236 -27.61 22.39 -8.74
N LYS A 237 -28.67 21.71 -9.14
CA LYS A 237 -28.88 20.26 -9.06
C LYS A 237 -28.29 19.63 -10.34
N GLU A 238 -28.30 20.35 -11.47
CA GLU A 238 -27.81 19.88 -12.77
C GLU A 238 -26.32 19.58 -12.73
N MET A 239 -25.50 20.46 -12.17
CA MET A 239 -24.06 20.24 -12.07
C MET A 239 -23.72 19.04 -11.17
N VAL A 240 -24.45 18.83 -10.08
CA VAL A 240 -24.27 17.65 -9.20
C VAL A 240 -24.60 16.36 -9.98
N ALA A 241 -25.69 16.37 -10.75
CA ALA A 241 -26.05 15.24 -11.61
C ALA A 241 -25.00 14.96 -12.68
N LYS A 242 -24.47 16.01 -13.33
CA LYS A 242 -23.37 15.89 -14.30
C LYS A 242 -22.13 15.29 -13.65
N ILE A 243 -21.73 15.78 -12.47
CA ILE A 243 -20.58 15.27 -11.73
C ILE A 243 -20.78 13.79 -11.39
N ASN A 244 -21.95 13.39 -10.89
CA ASN A 244 -22.23 12.00 -10.54
C ASN A 244 -22.19 11.07 -11.76
N LEU A 245 -22.84 11.45 -12.87
CA LEU A 245 -22.81 10.68 -14.11
C LEU A 245 -21.41 10.60 -14.70
N TYR A 246 -20.68 11.71 -14.70
CA TYR A 246 -19.33 11.75 -15.20
C TYR A 246 -18.37 10.92 -14.33
N ASN A 247 -18.52 10.95 -13.01
CA ASN A 247 -17.75 10.10 -12.09
C ASN A 247 -18.09 8.62 -12.28
N TYR A 248 -19.36 8.28 -12.53
CA TYR A 248 -19.77 6.91 -12.87
C TYR A 248 -19.06 6.41 -14.14
N LEU A 249 -19.05 7.22 -15.20
CA LEU A 249 -18.41 6.89 -16.48
C LEU A 249 -16.88 6.82 -16.35
N LYS A 250 -16.26 7.89 -15.83
CA LYS A 250 -14.80 8.01 -15.70
C LYS A 250 -14.21 7.06 -14.66
N GLY A 251 -14.98 6.72 -13.62
CA GLY A 251 -14.57 5.80 -12.56
C GLY A 251 -14.50 4.35 -13.00
N GLY A 252 -15.15 4.00 -14.11
CA GLY A 252 -15.32 2.62 -14.55
C GLY A 252 -14.31 2.09 -15.55
N TYR A 253 -14.40 0.78 -15.77
CA TYR A 253 -13.72 0.05 -16.86
C TYR A 253 -14.73 -0.43 -17.86
N PHE A 254 -14.32 -0.49 -19.11
CA PHE A 254 -15.17 -0.91 -20.20
C PHE A 254 -14.63 -2.21 -20.76
N SER A 255 -15.49 -3.20 -20.95
CA SER A 255 -15.19 -4.35 -21.82
C SER A 255 -16.04 -4.22 -23.08
N PHE A 256 -15.38 -4.39 -24.21
CA PHE A 256 -16.00 -4.38 -25.53
C PHE A 256 -15.84 -5.76 -26.16
N ASP A 257 -16.92 -6.25 -26.78
CA ASP A 257 -16.85 -7.48 -27.57
C ASP A 257 -16.16 -7.22 -28.92
N ASN A 258 -16.35 -6.02 -29.50
CA ASN A 258 -15.74 -5.63 -30.77
C ASN A 258 -15.08 -4.24 -30.69
N TYR A 259 -13.99 -4.05 -31.44
CA TYR A 259 -13.28 -2.77 -31.51
C TYR A 259 -14.11 -1.66 -32.20
N GLU A 260 -15.06 -2.02 -33.08
CA GLU A 260 -15.97 -1.07 -33.73
C GLU A 260 -16.85 -0.34 -32.70
N ASP A 261 -17.24 -1.01 -31.60
CA ASP A 261 -18.03 -0.41 -30.53
C ASP A 261 -17.26 0.70 -29.80
N VAL A 262 -15.92 0.60 -29.75
CA VAL A 262 -15.05 1.64 -29.20
C VAL A 262 -15.12 2.89 -30.07
N GLN A 263 -14.96 2.74 -31.39
CA GLN A 263 -14.99 3.85 -32.33
C GLN A 263 -16.35 4.55 -32.35
N GLU A 264 -17.43 3.78 -32.26
CA GLU A 264 -18.79 4.32 -32.19
C GLU A 264 -19.02 5.13 -30.92
N LEU A 265 -18.56 4.64 -29.75
CA LEU A 265 -18.63 5.40 -28.50
C LEU A 265 -17.78 6.67 -28.53
N GLU A 266 -16.59 6.64 -29.11
CA GLU A 266 -15.74 7.84 -29.24
C GLU A 266 -16.40 8.88 -30.16
N ALA A 267 -16.99 8.45 -31.29
CA ALA A 267 -17.73 9.31 -32.19
C ALA A 267 -18.96 9.93 -31.51
N LEU A 268 -19.76 9.11 -30.81
CA LEU A 268 -20.93 9.57 -30.07
C LEU A 268 -20.54 10.56 -28.95
N SER A 269 -19.43 10.30 -28.27
CA SER A 269 -18.92 11.23 -27.25
C SER A 269 -18.53 12.58 -27.85
N SER A 270 -18.02 12.59 -29.09
CA SER A 270 -17.61 13.81 -29.78
C SER A 270 -18.84 14.62 -30.21
N GLU A 271 -19.88 13.94 -30.72
CA GLU A 271 -21.18 14.55 -31.03
C GLU A 271 -21.80 15.23 -29.81
N PHE A 272 -21.66 14.60 -28.64
CA PHE A 272 -22.18 15.12 -27.37
C PHE A 272 -21.26 16.12 -26.65
N GLY A 273 -20.11 16.46 -27.22
CA GLY A 273 -19.15 17.42 -26.64
C GLY A 273 -18.30 16.86 -25.49
N LEU A 274 -18.40 15.56 -25.20
CA LEU A 274 -17.60 14.85 -24.19
C LEU A 274 -16.16 14.63 -24.68
N ASN A 275 -15.97 14.37 -25.98
CA ASN A 275 -14.66 14.18 -26.63
C ASN A 275 -13.73 13.21 -25.88
N VAL A 276 -14.23 12.03 -25.54
CA VAL A 276 -13.47 11.04 -24.77
C VAL A 276 -12.77 10.05 -25.69
N LYS A 277 -11.70 9.47 -25.18
CA LYS A 277 -11.03 8.34 -25.81
C LYS A 277 -11.03 7.13 -24.89
N PHE A 278 -10.95 5.95 -25.48
CA PHE A 278 -10.79 4.71 -24.72
C PHE A 278 -9.39 4.17 -24.92
N GLU A 279 -8.64 4.12 -23.82
CA GLU A 279 -7.29 3.55 -23.83
C GLU A 279 -7.34 2.14 -23.28
N SER A 280 -6.63 1.22 -23.94
CA SER A 280 -6.48 -0.15 -23.42
C SER A 280 -5.79 -0.10 -22.06
N LEU A 281 -6.39 -0.79 -21.10
CA LEU A 281 -5.86 -0.93 -19.75
C LEU A 281 -4.45 -1.53 -19.76
N ASN A 282 -4.16 -2.43 -20.71
CA ASN A 282 -2.83 -3.01 -20.85
C ASN A 282 -1.78 -1.93 -21.14
N THR A 283 -2.10 -0.95 -21.98
CA THR A 283 -1.23 0.21 -22.24
C THR A 283 -1.00 1.01 -20.96
N VAL A 284 -2.07 1.32 -20.21
CA VAL A 284 -1.97 2.04 -18.92
C VAL A 284 -1.11 1.28 -17.91
N ILE A 285 -1.26 -0.05 -17.84
CA ILE A 285 -0.47 -0.92 -16.97
C ILE A 285 1.00 -0.94 -17.39
N ASP A 286 1.28 -1.04 -18.69
CA ASP A 286 2.64 -1.09 -19.20
C ASP A 286 3.36 0.26 -19.05
N GLU A 287 2.66 1.39 -19.24
CA GLU A 287 3.18 2.71 -18.91
C GLU A 287 3.49 2.86 -17.42
N PHE A 288 2.58 2.38 -16.57
CA PHE A 288 2.81 2.34 -15.13
C PHE A 288 4.03 1.49 -14.77
N ARG A 289 4.17 0.29 -15.35
CA ARG A 289 5.34 -0.59 -15.18
C ARG A 289 6.62 0.09 -15.64
N LEU A 290 6.61 0.80 -16.77
CA LEU A 290 7.77 1.54 -17.28
C LEU A 290 8.17 2.67 -16.34
N ARG A 291 7.21 3.49 -15.89
CA ARG A 291 7.43 4.58 -14.92
C ARG A 291 7.98 4.06 -13.61
N ILE A 292 7.43 2.94 -13.12
CA ILE A 292 7.94 2.24 -11.95
C ILE A 292 9.35 1.74 -12.15
N LYS A 293 9.64 1.10 -13.30
CA LYS A 293 10.96 0.53 -13.57
C LYS A 293 12.03 1.61 -13.57
N GLN A 294 11.69 2.79 -14.09
CA GLN A 294 12.53 3.99 -14.02
C GLN A 294 12.82 4.44 -12.57
N ASN A 295 11.94 4.15 -11.61
CA ASN A 295 12.16 4.43 -10.18
C ASN A 295 12.86 3.28 -9.44
N ILE A 296 12.57 2.02 -9.77
CA ILE A 296 13.15 0.84 -9.12
C ILE A 296 14.64 0.69 -9.42
N VAL A 297 15.06 0.89 -10.68
CA VAL A 297 16.47 0.68 -11.07
C VAL A 297 17.42 1.61 -10.29
N PRO A 298 17.16 2.93 -10.17
CA PRO A 298 17.93 3.80 -9.29
C PRO A 298 17.88 3.37 -7.82
N MET A 299 16.74 2.91 -7.31
CA MET A 299 16.64 2.40 -5.94
C MET A 299 17.49 1.14 -5.72
N GLN A 300 17.57 0.24 -6.71
CA GLN A 300 18.44 -0.94 -6.66
C GLN A 300 19.92 -0.54 -6.68
N ALA A 301 20.29 0.43 -7.52
CA ALA A 301 21.65 0.96 -7.54
C ALA A 301 22.02 1.65 -6.21
N LEU A 302 21.10 2.43 -5.63
CA LEU A 302 21.27 3.05 -4.33
C LEU A 302 21.43 2.01 -3.23
N LEU A 303 20.59 0.97 -3.22
CA LEU A 303 20.68 -0.15 -2.28
C LEU A 303 22.05 -0.85 -2.39
N ALA A 304 22.52 -1.13 -3.61
CA ALA A 304 23.83 -1.73 -3.83
C ALA A 304 24.96 -0.82 -3.32
N ALA A 305 24.89 0.49 -3.58
CA ALA A 305 25.87 1.46 -3.10
C ALA A 305 25.91 1.52 -1.56
N ILE A 306 24.74 1.52 -0.90
CA ILE A 306 24.63 1.47 0.57
C ILE A 306 25.26 0.17 1.08
N LEU A 307 24.94 -0.97 0.49
CA LEU A 307 25.50 -2.27 0.90
C LEU A 307 27.03 -2.32 0.78
N ILE A 308 27.59 -1.78 -0.31
CA ILE A 308 29.04 -1.71 -0.51
C ILE A 308 29.67 -0.79 0.53
N PHE A 309 29.14 0.43 0.68
CA PHE A 309 29.71 1.43 1.58
C PHE A 309 29.69 0.97 3.04
N THR A 310 28.57 0.36 3.45
CA THR A 310 28.39 -0.17 4.81
C THR A 310 29.33 -1.33 5.07
N THR A 311 29.42 -2.28 4.14
CA THR A 311 30.33 -3.42 4.24
C THR A 311 31.78 -2.96 4.36
N ILE A 312 32.25 -2.07 3.48
CA ILE A 312 33.64 -1.56 3.52
C ILE A 312 33.90 -0.80 4.82
N SER A 313 32.98 0.06 5.23
CA SER A 313 33.14 0.87 6.43
C SER A 313 33.21 0.01 7.68
N ILE A 314 32.30 -0.97 7.84
CA ILE A 314 32.31 -1.88 8.99
C ILE A 314 33.55 -2.77 8.98
N ILE A 315 33.99 -3.28 7.82
CA ILE A 315 35.25 -4.04 7.73
C ILE A 315 36.43 -3.18 8.21
N THR A 316 36.49 -1.92 7.80
CA THR A 316 37.55 -0.98 8.20
C THR A 316 37.53 -0.74 9.70
N VAL A 317 36.34 -0.47 10.25
CA VAL A 317 36.06 -0.28 11.67
C VAL A 317 36.48 -1.51 12.49
N MET A 318 36.11 -2.72 12.05
CA MET A 318 36.48 -3.98 12.70
C MET A 318 37.99 -4.26 12.59
N PHE A 319 38.61 -3.93 11.46
CA PHE A 319 40.05 -4.10 11.27
C PHE A 319 40.86 -3.17 12.17
N ASN A 320 40.43 -1.91 12.34
CA ASN A 320 41.06 -0.98 13.26
C ASN A 320 40.95 -1.47 14.71
N MET A 321 39.78 -1.97 15.12
CA MET A 321 39.64 -2.61 16.43
C MET A 321 40.58 -3.79 16.62
N PHE A 322 40.76 -4.61 15.57
CA PHE A 322 41.68 -5.72 15.62
C PHE A 322 43.13 -5.26 15.84
N ILE A 323 43.59 -4.25 15.11
CA ILE A 323 44.94 -3.70 15.25
C ILE A 323 45.16 -3.18 16.68
N GLU A 324 44.22 -2.42 17.22
CA GLU A 324 44.31 -1.88 18.57
C GLU A 324 44.34 -2.98 19.65
N ASN A 325 43.57 -4.06 19.46
CA ASN A 325 43.47 -5.16 20.42
C ASN A 325 44.48 -6.30 20.15
N LYS A 326 45.35 -6.16 19.14
CA LYS A 326 46.28 -7.21 18.68
C LYS A 326 47.19 -7.73 19.79
N TYR A 327 47.65 -6.84 20.66
CA TYR A 327 48.48 -7.19 21.80
C TYR A 327 47.73 -8.06 22.82
N ILE A 328 46.47 -7.72 23.11
CA ILE A 328 45.61 -8.49 24.03
C ILE A 328 45.34 -9.88 23.45
N TYR A 329 45.07 -9.98 22.14
CA TYR A 329 44.91 -11.27 21.47
C TYR A 329 46.19 -12.11 21.51
N GLY A 330 47.36 -11.49 21.36
CA GLY A 330 48.66 -12.15 21.51
C GLY A 330 48.88 -12.72 22.92
N ILE A 331 48.57 -11.94 23.96
CA ILE A 331 48.64 -12.43 25.36
C ILE A 331 47.69 -13.62 25.56
N ASN A 332 46.45 -13.51 25.09
CA ASN A 332 45.48 -14.58 25.26
C ASN A 332 45.93 -15.89 24.58
N ILE A 333 46.58 -15.81 23.41
CA ILE A 333 47.19 -16.98 22.76
C ILE A 333 48.32 -17.57 23.62
N MET A 334 49.20 -16.74 24.18
CA MET A 334 50.28 -17.19 25.07
C MET A 334 49.77 -17.89 26.34
N VAL A 335 48.63 -17.45 26.86
CA VAL A 335 47.99 -18.01 28.07
C VAL A 335 47.12 -19.26 27.72
N GLY A 336 47.10 -19.68 26.44
CA GLY A 336 46.51 -20.95 26.00
C GLY A 336 45.22 -20.84 25.19
N ALA A 337 44.79 -19.63 24.80
CA ALA A 337 43.64 -19.48 23.90
C ALA A 337 43.99 -19.90 22.47
N THR A 338 43.06 -20.57 21.79
CA THR A 338 43.26 -20.93 20.39
C THR A 338 42.93 -19.75 19.47
N VAL A 339 43.46 -19.76 18.24
CA VAL A 339 43.07 -18.78 17.21
C VAL A 339 41.56 -18.86 16.92
N SER A 340 40.95 -20.04 17.05
CA SER A 340 39.49 -20.22 16.90
C SER A 340 38.71 -19.44 17.95
N ASP A 341 39.21 -19.36 19.19
CA ASP A 341 38.56 -18.60 20.27
C ASP A 341 38.55 -17.10 19.97
N ILE A 342 39.64 -16.57 19.42
CA ILE A 342 39.72 -15.19 18.97
C ILE A 342 38.76 -14.93 17.80
N MET A 343 38.71 -15.83 16.81
CA MET A 343 37.76 -15.72 15.69
C MET A 343 36.31 -15.69 16.18
N LYS A 344 35.94 -16.58 17.12
CA LYS A 344 34.61 -16.61 17.73
C LYS A 344 34.30 -15.32 18.50
N ARG A 345 35.28 -14.76 19.20
CA ARG A 345 35.13 -13.50 19.95
C ARG A 345 34.83 -12.32 19.02
N ILE A 346 35.55 -12.22 17.90
CA ILE A 346 35.35 -11.18 16.88
C ILE A 346 33.97 -11.34 16.23
N PHE A 347 33.61 -12.57 15.84
CA PHE A 347 32.27 -12.86 15.31
C PHE A 347 31.17 -12.40 16.29
N LEU A 348 31.31 -12.75 17.58
CA LEU A 348 30.34 -12.35 18.60
C LEU A 348 30.26 -10.83 18.78
N GLN A 349 31.37 -10.10 18.65
CA GLN A 349 31.35 -8.63 18.72
C GLN A 349 30.55 -8.02 17.57
N ILE A 350 30.80 -8.48 16.34
CA ILE A 350 30.06 -8.05 15.15
C ILE A 350 28.57 -8.39 15.32
N PHE A 351 28.28 -9.63 15.73
CA PHE A 351 26.92 -10.10 15.93
C PHE A 351 26.16 -9.26 16.97
N ILE A 352 26.77 -8.95 18.12
CA ILE A 352 26.15 -8.11 19.16
C ILE A 352 25.80 -6.72 18.61
N LEU A 353 26.73 -6.08 17.88
CA LEU A 353 26.49 -4.76 17.29
C LEU A 353 25.34 -4.80 16.27
N PHE A 354 25.34 -5.80 15.38
CA PHE A 354 24.30 -5.98 14.38
C PHE A 354 22.93 -6.26 15.01
N SER A 355 22.87 -7.17 15.99
CA SER A 355 21.63 -7.50 16.71
C SER A 355 21.06 -6.30 17.44
N PHE A 356 21.90 -5.50 18.11
CA PHE A 356 21.41 -4.31 18.81
C PHE A 356 20.90 -3.25 17.84
N SER A 357 21.63 -3.01 16.74
CA SER A 357 21.21 -2.07 15.70
C SER A 357 19.93 -2.48 15.01
N ILE A 358 19.75 -3.77 14.66
CA ILE A 358 18.51 -4.21 13.99
C ILE A 358 17.31 -4.14 14.92
N ILE A 359 17.46 -4.45 16.21
CA ILE A 359 16.36 -4.31 17.18
C ILE A 359 15.91 -2.85 17.26
N ILE A 360 16.85 -1.90 17.35
CA ILE A 360 16.51 -0.47 17.37
C ILE A 360 15.80 -0.07 16.07
N VAL A 361 16.29 -0.53 14.92
CA VAL A 361 15.68 -0.22 13.62
C VAL A 361 14.26 -0.76 13.51
N LEU A 362 13.99 -1.99 13.96
CA LEU A 362 12.64 -2.56 13.96
C LEU A 362 11.68 -1.78 14.87
N VAL A 363 12.17 -1.30 16.02
CA VAL A 363 11.39 -0.42 16.90
C VAL A 363 11.10 0.93 16.22
N LEU A 364 12.11 1.55 15.61
CA LEU A 364 11.94 2.81 14.87
C LEU A 364 10.98 2.67 13.69
N ILE A 365 11.05 1.56 12.95
CA ILE A 365 10.15 1.29 11.83
C ILE A 365 8.70 1.23 12.33
N LYS A 366 8.47 0.52 13.44
CA LYS A 366 7.16 0.41 14.04
C LYS A 366 6.63 1.79 14.45
N GLU A 367 7.41 2.58 15.18
CA GLU A 367 6.94 3.88 15.70
C GLU A 367 6.78 4.94 14.59
N LEU A 368 7.73 5.04 13.66
CA LEU A 368 7.75 6.11 12.67
C LEU A 368 6.82 5.87 11.47
N PHE A 369 6.61 4.61 11.07
CA PHE A 369 5.90 4.30 9.82
C PHE A 369 4.52 3.66 10.02
N THR A 370 3.98 3.60 11.25
CA THR A 370 2.66 2.99 11.51
C THR A 370 1.53 3.58 10.65
N TYR A 371 1.62 4.87 10.33
CA TYR A 371 0.58 5.61 9.60
C TYR A 371 0.89 5.83 8.12
N ASP A 372 2.10 5.51 7.65
CA ASP A 372 2.49 5.71 6.25
C ASP A 372 2.01 4.52 5.40
N ILE A 373 1.28 4.76 4.32
CA ILE A 373 0.71 3.70 3.47
C ILE A 373 1.80 2.93 2.71
N ILE A 374 2.91 3.59 2.35
CA ILE A 374 4.00 3.05 1.54
C ILE A 374 5.04 2.37 2.44
N LEU A 375 5.34 2.99 3.58
CA LEU A 375 6.38 2.50 4.52
C LEU A 375 5.82 1.68 5.68
N LYS A 376 4.49 1.44 5.70
CA LYS A 376 3.80 0.65 6.72
C LYS A 376 4.60 -0.61 7.02
N PRO A 377 4.87 -0.90 8.31
CA PRO A 377 5.60 -2.11 8.70
C PRO A 377 4.96 -3.36 8.09
N CYS A 378 5.63 -3.93 7.09
CA CYS A 378 5.23 -5.19 6.48
C CYS A 378 6.17 -6.29 7.00
N ILE A 379 5.57 -7.42 7.41
CA ILE A 379 6.32 -8.58 7.92
C ILE A 379 7.34 -9.05 6.88
N ASP A 380 6.98 -9.04 5.60
CA ASP A 380 7.87 -9.46 4.51
C ASP A 380 9.06 -8.53 4.32
N SER A 381 8.86 -7.21 4.44
CA SER A 381 9.95 -6.24 4.35
C SER A 381 10.89 -6.34 5.57
N CYS A 382 10.34 -6.56 6.76
CA CYS A 382 11.12 -6.73 7.99
C CYS A 382 11.91 -8.05 7.99
N SER A 383 11.31 -9.14 7.51
CA SER A 383 11.96 -10.44 7.40
C SER A 383 13.08 -10.40 6.36
N THR A 384 12.84 -9.79 5.20
CA THR A 384 13.85 -9.60 4.15
C THR A 384 15.04 -8.77 4.65
N LEU A 385 14.78 -7.67 5.37
CA LEU A 385 15.82 -6.88 6.02
C LEU A 385 16.65 -7.75 6.98
N THR A 386 15.99 -8.53 7.84
CA THR A 386 16.66 -9.39 8.82
C THR A 386 17.58 -10.41 8.16
N VAL A 387 17.13 -11.03 7.06
CA VAL A 387 17.95 -11.96 6.27
C VAL A 387 19.16 -11.25 5.66
N ILE A 388 18.96 -10.08 5.05
CA ILE A 388 20.06 -9.29 4.44
C ILE A 388 21.09 -8.89 5.51
N VAL A 389 20.64 -8.39 6.66
CA VAL A 389 21.51 -8.01 7.77
C VAL A 389 22.33 -9.21 8.27
N LEU A 390 21.71 -10.38 8.39
CA LEU A 390 22.38 -11.61 8.80
C LEU A 390 23.44 -12.04 7.77
N LEU A 391 23.13 -11.98 6.47
CA LEU A 391 24.10 -12.28 5.41
C LEU A 391 25.29 -11.32 5.43
N ILE A 392 25.05 -10.01 5.61
CA ILE A 392 26.11 -9.00 5.74
C ILE A 392 26.97 -9.27 6.98
N CYS A 393 26.34 -9.62 8.11
CA CYS A 393 27.04 -9.97 9.35
C CYS A 393 28.00 -11.16 9.13
N ILE A 394 27.52 -12.21 8.45
CA ILE A 394 28.35 -13.38 8.11
C ILE A 394 29.49 -12.98 7.18
N LEU A 395 29.20 -12.24 6.10
CA LEU A 395 30.19 -11.84 5.09
C LEU A 395 31.32 -11.01 5.71
N ILE A 396 31.00 -10.01 6.53
CA ILE A 396 31.98 -9.16 7.21
C ILE A 396 32.80 -9.98 8.20
N SER A 397 32.16 -10.88 8.95
CA SER A 397 32.85 -11.75 9.90
C SER A 397 33.86 -12.65 9.20
N VAL A 398 33.46 -13.30 8.10
CA VAL A 398 34.34 -14.16 7.30
C VAL A 398 35.53 -13.38 6.76
N LEU A 399 35.31 -12.20 6.18
CA LEU A 399 36.38 -11.37 5.63
C LEU A 399 37.37 -10.91 6.71
N SER A 400 36.86 -10.52 7.88
CA SER A 400 37.69 -10.12 9.02
C SER A 400 38.54 -11.29 9.53
N ILE A 401 37.95 -12.49 9.61
CA ILE A 401 38.62 -13.72 10.05
C ILE A 401 39.69 -14.19 9.05
N LEU A 402 39.42 -14.15 7.74
CA LEU A 402 40.37 -14.55 6.70
C LEU A 402 41.64 -13.69 6.73
N LYS A 403 41.47 -12.38 6.94
CA LYS A 403 42.60 -11.45 7.06
C LYS A 403 43.43 -11.73 8.31
N LEU A 404 42.79 -12.15 9.41
CA LEU A 404 43.47 -12.55 10.65
C LEU A 404 44.34 -13.80 10.46
N LYS A 405 43.83 -14.82 9.74
CA LYS A 405 44.60 -16.05 9.43
C LYS A 405 45.88 -15.78 8.63
N LYS A 406 45.92 -14.70 7.85
CA LYS A 406 47.11 -14.34 7.04
C LYS A 406 48.28 -13.80 7.89
N HIS A 407 48.03 -13.35 9.12
CA HIS A 407 49.08 -12.89 10.03
C HIS A 407 49.58 -14.04 10.91
N SER A 408 50.86 -14.40 10.81
CA SER A 408 51.49 -15.40 11.68
C SER A 408 51.57 -14.90 13.13
N ILE A 409 51.51 -15.81 14.10
CA ILE A 409 51.61 -15.49 15.54
C ILE A 409 52.87 -14.65 15.84
N ASN A 410 53.99 -14.94 15.18
CA ASN A 410 55.22 -14.14 15.29
C ASN A 410 55.08 -12.69 14.82
N SER A 411 54.20 -12.42 13.84
CA SER A 411 53.86 -11.05 13.41
C SER A 411 52.85 -10.36 14.35
N ILE A 412 52.15 -11.10 15.21
CA ILE A 412 51.19 -10.57 16.18
C ILE A 412 51.91 -9.99 17.40
N MET A 413 53.06 -10.54 17.78
CA MET A 413 53.78 -10.17 19.02
C MET A 413 54.92 -9.15 18.81
N ARG A 414 55.42 -8.98 17.58
CA ARG A 414 56.52 -8.05 17.32
C ARG A 414 55.98 -6.62 17.32
N ARG A 415 56.43 -5.80 18.29
CA ARG A 415 56.09 -4.39 18.43
C ARG A 415 57.12 -3.53 17.70
N ARG A 416 56.61 -2.55 16.92
CA ARG A 416 57.29 -1.41 16.26
C ARG A 416 58.20 -1.76 15.09
N ASP A 417 58.18 -1.01 13.99
CA ASP A 417 57.95 0.45 13.90
C ASP A 417 56.50 0.95 13.90
#